data_AF-A0A9X4HG66-F1
#
_entry.id   AF-A0A9X4HG66-F1
#
_cell.length_a   1.000
_cell.length_b   1.000
_cell.length_c   1.000
_cell.angle_alpha   90.00
_cell.angle_beta   90.00
_cell.angle_gamma   90.00
#
_symmetry.space_group_name_H-M   'P 1'
#
loop_
_entity.id
_entity.type
_entity.pdbx_description
1 polymer ?
#
loop_
_entity_poly.entity_id
_entity_poly.type
_entity_poly.pdbx_seq_one_letter_code
_entity_poly.pdbx_strand_id
1 'polypeptide(L)' 'MSPHILIDQALDGVSAPAGEEDISLLVQGLITRLFTDGAITIDEFNHYCKRLRDTCQRRKEDA' A
#
# COMPACT_ATOMS: atom_id res chain seq x y z
N MET A 1 8.06 -10.29 -11.63
CA MET A 1 8.34 -8.95 -11.05
C MET A 1 8.60 -9.12 -9.57
N SER A 2 9.48 -8.32 -8.98
CA SER A 2 9.74 -8.36 -7.53
C SER A 2 8.49 -7.94 -6.74
N PRO A 3 8.15 -8.62 -5.63
CA PRO A 3 7.01 -8.24 -4.78
C PRO A 3 7.10 -6.78 -4.29
N HIS A 4 8.31 -6.28 -4.02
CA HIS A 4 8.54 -4.89 -3.62
C HIS A 4 8.13 -3.90 -4.72
N ILE A 5 8.45 -4.18 -5.97
CA ILE A 5 8.10 -3.33 -7.12
C ILE A 5 6.58 -3.28 -7.30
N LEU A 6 5.88 -4.40 -7.11
CA LEU A 6 4.43 -4.46 -7.20
C LEU A 6 3.77 -3.62 -6.10
N ILE A 7 4.29 -3.68 -4.87
CA ILE A 7 3.77 -2.88 -3.75
C ILE A 7 4.03 -1.38 -3.98
N ASP A 8 5.23 -1.01 -4.45
CA ASP A 8 5.58 0.39 -4.72
C ASP A 8 4.66 1.00 -5.79
N GLN A 9 4.44 0.28 -6.90
CA GLN A 9 3.53 0.73 -7.96
C GLN A 9 2.09 0.90 -7.46
N ALA A 10 1.63 -0.02 -6.61
CA ALA A 10 0.31 0.06 -6.02
C ALA A 10 0.18 1.28 -5.07
N LEU A 11 1.19 1.55 -4.25
CA LEU A 11 1.26 2.72 -3.36
C LEU A 11 1.37 4.05 -4.12
N ASP A 12 2.02 4.07 -5.28
CA ASP A 12 2.07 5.26 -6.13
C ASP A 12 0.70 5.54 -6.77
N GLY A 13 -0.03 4.50 -7.21
CA GLY A 13 -1.40 4.63 -7.71
C GLY A 13 -2.38 5.17 -6.66
N VAL A 14 -2.18 4.81 -5.39
CA VAL A 14 -2.88 5.38 -4.22
C VAL A 14 -2.64 6.88 -4.10
N SER A 15 -1.49 7.43 -4.51
CA SER A 15 -1.18 8.86 -4.35
C SER A 15 -1.89 9.78 -5.37
N ALA A 16 -2.69 9.23 -6.30
CA ALA A 16 -3.46 10.01 -7.27
C ALA A 16 -4.67 10.72 -6.60
N PRO A 17 -5.02 11.95 -7.05
CA PRO A 17 -6.05 12.76 -6.39
C PRO A 17 -7.47 12.19 -6.56
N ALA A 18 -8.14 12.08 -5.40
CA ALA A 18 -9.56 11.91 -5.09
C ALA A 18 -10.43 11.04 -6.03
N GLY A 19 -10.78 9.84 -5.53
CA GLY A 19 -11.88 9.06 -6.09
C GLY A 19 -12.09 7.69 -5.45
N GLU A 20 -11.05 7.04 -4.95
CA GLU A 20 -11.14 5.62 -4.61
C GLU A 20 -10.58 5.32 -3.20
N GLU A 21 -11.45 5.36 -2.19
CA GLU A 21 -11.22 4.61 -0.93
C GLU A 21 -10.98 3.11 -1.22
N ASP A 22 -11.50 2.61 -2.33
CA ASP A 22 -11.29 1.25 -2.84
C ASP A 22 -9.83 0.91 -3.11
N ILE A 23 -9.00 1.84 -3.63
CA ILE A 23 -7.59 1.51 -3.94
C ILE A 23 -6.82 1.19 -2.65
N SER A 24 -7.05 1.94 -1.57
CA SER A 24 -6.35 1.71 -0.30
C SER A 24 -6.62 0.30 0.26
N LEU A 25 -7.86 -0.18 0.16
CA LEU A 25 -8.23 -1.54 0.56
C LEU A 25 -7.59 -2.60 -0.35
N LEU A 26 -7.54 -2.35 -1.66
CA LEU A 26 -6.87 -3.25 -2.61
C LEU A 26 -5.37 -3.37 -2.33
N VAL A 27 -4.69 -2.25 -2.05
CA VAL A 27 -3.25 -2.26 -1.72
C VAL A 27 -2.99 -2.96 -0.39
N GLN A 28 -3.84 -2.74 0.62
CA GLN A 28 -3.73 -3.47 1.88
C GLN A 28 -3.88 -4.99 1.67
N GLY A 29 -4.87 -5.42 0.88
CA GLY A 29 -5.07 -6.82 0.53
C GLY A 29 -3.87 -7.43 -0.21
N LEU A 30 -3.24 -6.68 -1.11
CA LEU A 30 -2.02 -7.09 -1.80
C LEU A 30 -0.84 -7.29 -0.82
N ILE A 31 -0.61 -6.31 0.06
CA ILE A 31 0.47 -6.39 1.07
C ILE A 31 0.25 -7.61 1.99
N THR A 32 -0.98 -7.83 2.46
CA THR A 32 -1.32 -9.00 3.27
C THR A 32 -1.08 -10.31 2.53
N ARG A 33 -1.49 -10.40 1.27
CA ARG A 33 -1.27 -11.60 0.45
C ARG A 33 0.22 -11.91 0.27
N LEU A 34 1.03 -10.91 -0.03
CA LEU A 34 2.47 -11.09 -0.21
C LEU A 34 3.16 -11.53 1.09
N PHE A 35 2.66 -11.06 2.24
CA PHE A 35 3.13 -11.53 3.54
C PHE A 35 2.72 -12.98 3.83
N THR A 36 1.45 -13.34 3.60
CA THR A 36 0.98 -14.72 3.83
C THR A 36 1.62 -15.73 2.89
N ASP A 37 1.98 -15.30 1.68
CA ASP A 37 2.68 -16.12 0.69
C ASP A 37 4.20 -16.22 0.99
N GLY A 38 4.69 -15.56 2.04
CA GLY A 38 6.10 -15.55 2.44
C GLY A 38 7.02 -14.77 1.49
N ALA A 39 6.45 -13.93 0.63
CA ALA A 39 7.18 -13.13 -0.34
C ALA A 39 7.81 -11.85 0.25
N ILE A 40 7.33 -11.42 1.43
CA ILE A 40 7.90 -10.34 2.23
C ILE A 40 7.95 -10.75 3.71
N THR A 41 8.90 -10.19 4.43
CA THR A 41 9.07 -10.35 5.88
C THR A 41 8.05 -9.54 6.67
N ILE A 42 7.95 -9.81 7.98
CA ILE A 42 7.09 -9.03 8.89
C ILE A 42 7.54 -7.56 8.99
N ASP A 43 8.84 -7.29 8.93
CA ASP A 43 9.38 -5.93 8.97
C ASP A 43 8.98 -5.14 7.72
N GLU A 44 9.05 -5.79 6.55
CA GLU A 44 8.62 -5.21 5.28
C GLU A 44 7.09 -5.01 5.24
N PHE A 45 6.32 -5.98 5.74
CA PHE A 45 4.88 -5.83 5.90
C PHE A 45 4.52 -4.60 6.75
N ASN A 46 5.17 -4.45 7.91
CA ASN A 46 4.97 -3.30 8.80
C ASN A 46 5.38 -1.98 8.13
N HIS A 47 6.49 -1.99 7.40
CA HIS A 47 6.97 -0.84 6.63
C HIS A 47 5.92 -0.39 5.59
N TYR A 48 5.40 -1.31 4.78
CA TYR A 48 4.42 -0.99 3.75
C TYR A 48 3.07 -0.57 4.31
N CYS A 49 2.60 -1.20 5.39
CA CYS A 49 1.38 -0.78 6.08
C CYS A 49 1.50 0.64 6.65
N LYS A 50 2.67 1.02 7.19
CA LYS A 50 2.93 2.39 7.64
C LYS A 50 2.89 3.38 6.48
N ARG A 51 3.58 3.06 5.37
CA ARG A 51 3.60 3.92 4.18
C ARG A 51 2.20 4.12 3.59
N LEU A 52 1.38 3.07 3.50
CA LEU A 52 -0.02 3.17 3.05
C LEU A 52 -0.83 4.14 3.92
N ARG A 53 -0.68 4.03 5.25
CA ARG A 53 -1.36 4.90 6.22
C ARG A 53 -0.96 6.36 6.04
N ASP A 54 0.35 6.62 5.92
CA ASP A 54 0.87 7.98 5.74
C ASP A 54 0.34 8.60 4.43
N THR A 55 0.27 7.82 3.34
CA THR A 55 -0.31 8.28 2.07
C THR A 55 -1.81 8.58 2.19
N CYS A 56 -2.58 7.75 2.92
CA CYS A 56 -4.00 8.00 3.15
C CYS A 56 -4.23 9.25 4.02
N GLN A 57 -3.39 9.46 5.04
CA GLN A 57 -3.46 10.62 5.91
C GLN A 57 -3.19 11.92 5.15
N ARG A 58 -2.14 11.97 4.32
CA ARG A 58 -1.85 13.13 3.47
C ARG A 58 -3.01 13.48 2.53
N ARG A 59 -3.64 12.47 1.92
CA ARG A 59 -4.82 12.67 1.06
C ARG A 59 -6.01 13.28 1.80
N LYS A 60 -6.16 13.03 3.10
CA LYS A 60 -7.21 13.63 3.93
C LYS A 60 -6.88 15.06 4.37
N GLU A 61 -5.60 15.41 4.48
CA GLU A 61 -5.13 16.76 4.82
C GLU A 61 -5.17 17.70 3.61
N ASP A 62 -4.99 17.16 2.41
CA ASP A 62 -5.01 17.93 1.14
C ASP A 62 -6.42 18.07 0.52
N ALA A 63 -7.46 17.44 1.09
CA ALA A 63 -8.85 17.44 0.61
C ALA A 63 -9.75 18.40 1.40
#